data_AF-A0A0F9QAA7-F1
#
_entry.id   AF-A0A0F9QAA7-F1
#
_cell.length_a   1.000
_cell.length_b   1.000
_cell.length_c   1.000
_cell.angle_alpha   90.00
_cell.angle_beta   90.00
_cell.angle_gamma   90.00
#
_symmetry.space_group_name_H-M   'P 1'
#
loop_
_entity.id
_entity.type
_entity.pdbx_description
1 polymer ?
#
loop_
_entity_poly.entity_id
_entity_poly.type
_entity_poly.pdbx_seq_one_letter_code
_entity_poly.pdbx_strand_id
1 'polypeptide(L)'
;MKDWQVVVLCFVFGLIGIAFMMNYAHTCKVMPVADRQRVFYKLGYLDYDDIDGVCGPKTHFAQRLYEHDWEAVKRWKAEQE
;
A
#
# COMPACT_ATOMS: atom_id res chain seq x y z
N MET A 1 -22.93 -6.95 -42.25
CA MET A 1 -22.06 -7.91 -41.52
C MET A 1 -20.96 -7.21 -40.70
N LYS A 2 -20.45 -6.05 -41.11
CA LYS A 2 -19.35 -5.33 -40.41
C LYS A 2 -19.78 -4.67 -39.10
N ASP A 3 -21.01 -4.17 -39.03
CA ASP A 3 -21.51 -3.40 -37.87
C ASP A 3 -21.73 -4.28 -36.62
N TRP A 4 -22.17 -5.52 -36.82
CA TRP A 4 -22.37 -6.48 -35.73
C TRP A 4 -21.05 -6.87 -35.05
N GLN A 5 -19.96 -6.98 -35.82
CA GLN A 5 -18.64 -7.31 -35.27
C GLN A 5 -18.10 -6.20 -34.37
N VAL A 6 -18.33 -4.93 -34.73
CA VAL A 6 -17.90 -3.78 -33.92
C VAL A 6 -18.63 -3.75 -32.58
N VAL A 7 -19.94 -4.00 -32.57
CA VAL A 7 -20.74 -4.06 -31.34
C VAL A 7 -20.24 -5.18 -30.42
N VAL A 8 -19.98 -6.37 -30.98
CA VAL A 8 -19.46 -7.51 -30.21
C VAL A 8 -18.06 -7.22 -29.65
N LEU A 9 -17.17 -6.61 -30.45
CA LEU A 9 -15.83 -6.20 -30.00
C LEU A 9 -15.90 -5.18 -28.86
N CYS A 10 -16.77 -4.18 -28.94
CA CYS A 10 -16.96 -3.19 -27.87
C CYS A 10 -17.46 -3.84 -26.57
N PHE A 11 -18.38 -4.79 -26.65
CA PHE A 11 -18.85 -5.52 -25.47
C PHE A 11 -17.76 -6.39 -24.85
N VAL A 12 -16.97 -7.11 -25.67
CA VAL A 12 -15.88 -7.96 -25.17
C VAL A 12 -14.78 -7.13 -24.51
N PHE A 13 -14.34 -6.03 -25.12
CA PHE A 13 -13.36 -5.14 -24.51
C PHE A 13 -13.88 -4.44 -23.25
N GLY A 14 -15.17 -4.07 -23.23
CA GLY A 14 -15.82 -3.54 -22.03
C GLY A 14 -15.80 -4.52 -20.87
N LEU A 15 -16.15 -5.79 -21.12
CA LEU A 15 -16.14 -6.84 -20.09
C LEU A 15 -14.74 -7.18 -19.60
N ILE A 16 -13.74 -7.22 -20.50
CA ILE A 16 -12.33 -7.40 -20.12
C ILE A 16 -11.85 -6.23 -19.26
N GLY A 17 -12.20 -4.99 -19.61
CA GLY A 17 -11.85 -3.80 -18.81
C GLY A 17 -12.47 -3.81 -17.41
N ILE A 18 -13.73 -4.23 -17.29
CA ILE A 18 -14.41 -4.37 -15.99
C ILE A 18 -13.76 -5.47 -15.15
N ALA A 19 -13.45 -6.62 -15.74
CA ALA A 19 -12.76 -7.72 -15.06
C ALA A 19 -11.36 -7.29 -14.57
N PHE A 20 -10.64 -6.50 -15.36
CA PHE A 20 -9.35 -5.95 -14.98
C PHE A 20 -9.50 -5.00 -13.77
N MET A 21 -10.44 -4.06 -13.80
CA MET A 21 -10.74 -3.14 -12.67
C MET A 21 -11.08 -3.90 -11.38
N MET A 22 -11.92 -4.93 -11.46
CA MET A 22 -12.29 -5.75 -10.29
C MET A 22 -11.10 -6.53 -9.73
N ASN A 23 -10.17 -6.97 -10.58
CA ASN A 23 -8.95 -7.66 -10.14
C ASN A 23 -8.00 -6.71 -9.38
N TYR A 24 -7.83 -5.46 -9.84
CA TYR A 24 -7.00 -4.47 -9.12
C TYR A 24 -7.56 -4.13 -7.73
N ALA A 25 -8.88 -4.08 -7.57
CA ALA A 25 -9.49 -3.81 -6.27
C ALA A 25 -9.25 -4.95 -5.26
N HIS A 26 -9.17 -6.21 -5.71
CA HIS A 26 -8.99 -7.37 -4.84
C HIS A 26 -7.56 -7.56 -4.31
N THR A 27 -6.55 -7.01 -4.99
CA THR A 27 -5.14 -7.17 -4.61
C THR A 27 -4.66 -6.13 -3.60
N CYS A 28 -5.38 -5.02 -3.45
CA CYS A 28 -5.15 -4.01 -2.41
C CYS A 28 -5.65 -4.49 -1.03
N LYS A 29 -5.08 -5.58 -0.51
CA LYS A 29 -5.27 -5.95 0.90
C LYS A 29 -4.59 -4.90 1.77
N VAL A 30 -5.38 -4.00 2.35
CA VAL A 30 -4.93 -3.09 3.39
C VAL A 30 -4.53 -3.95 4.59
N MET A 31 -3.23 -4.07 4.83
CA MET A 31 -2.71 -4.82 5.98
C MET A 31 -3.08 -4.09 7.29
N PRO A 32 -3.54 -4.80 8.33
CA PRO A 32 -3.73 -4.22 9.65
C PRO A 32 -2.45 -3.55 10.17
N VAL A 33 -2.59 -2.43 10.89
CA VAL A 33 -1.45 -1.66 11.41
C VAL A 33 -0.55 -2.51 12.29
N ALA A 34 -1.13 -3.34 13.16
CA ALA A 34 -0.38 -4.25 14.03
C ALA A 34 0.49 -5.25 13.25
N ASP A 35 -0.02 -5.78 12.13
CA ASP A 35 0.75 -6.72 11.29
C ASP A 35 1.92 -6.01 10.62
N ARG A 36 1.70 -4.76 10.19
CA ARG A 36 2.77 -3.93 9.61
C ARG A 36 3.83 -3.56 10.64
N GLN A 37 3.43 -3.18 11.86
CA GLN A 37 4.35 -2.93 12.97
C GLN A 37 5.18 -4.17 13.31
N ARG A 38 4.60 -5.38 13.27
CA ARG A 38 5.36 -6.64 13.43
C ARG A 38 6.42 -6.83 12.35
N VAL A 39 6.14 -6.45 11.10
CA VAL A 39 7.13 -6.47 10.03
C VAL A 39 8.27 -5.50 10.35
N PHE A 40 7.95 -4.28 10.77
CA PHE A 40 8.96 -3.28 11.14
C PHE A 40 9.82 -3.69 12.33
N TYR A 41 9.23 -4.33 13.35
CA TYR A 41 9.97 -4.92 14.45
C TYR A 41 10.96 -5.98 13.96
N LYS A 42 10.52 -6.90 13.09
CA LYS A 42 11.40 -7.93 12.51
C LYS A 42 12.56 -7.35 11.69
N LEU A 43 12.37 -6.17 11.09
CA LEU A 43 13.39 -5.44 10.35
C LEU A 43 14.27 -4.55 11.24
N GLY A 44 13.96 -4.43 12.53
CA GLY A 44 14.68 -3.60 13.49
C GLY A 44 14.37 -2.10 13.42
N TYR A 45 13.23 -1.70 12.83
CA TYR A 45 12.82 -0.30 12.72
C TYR A 45 11.90 0.17 13.86
N LEU A 46 11.38 -0.76 14.65
CA LEU A 46 10.48 -0.53 15.78
C LEU A 46 10.84 -1.48 16.92
N ASP A 47 10.55 -1.06 18.15
CA ASP A 47 10.66 -1.92 19.32
C ASP A 47 9.39 -2.78 19.47
N TYR A 48 9.48 -3.86 20.25
CA TYR A 48 8.34 -4.75 20.49
C TYR A 48 7.17 -4.03 21.16
N ASP A 49 7.47 -3.11 22.08
CA ASP A 49 6.47 -2.33 22.84
C ASP A 49 5.70 -1.34 21.96
N ASP A 50 6.21 -1.04 20.75
CA ASP A 50 5.55 -0.15 19.79
C ASP A 50 4.59 -0.90 18.83
N ILE A 51 4.32 -2.19 19.08
CA ILE A 51 3.34 -3.00 18.33
C ILE A 51 1.98 -2.92 19.04
N ASP A 52 1.33 -1.77 18.94
CA ASP A 52 0.07 -1.46 19.62
C ASP A 52 -1.16 -1.46 18.69
N GLY A 53 -0.96 -1.60 17.38
CA GLY A 53 -2.00 -1.51 16.36
C GLY A 53 -2.46 -0.08 16.07
N VAL A 54 -1.83 0.94 16.65
CA VAL A 54 -2.12 2.35 16.42
C VAL A 54 -1.01 2.97 15.56
N CYS A 55 -1.38 3.65 14.48
CA CYS A 55 -0.41 4.26 13.58
C CYS A 55 0.14 5.57 14.18
N GLY A 56 1.11 5.44 15.09
CA GLY A 56 1.76 6.57 15.74
C GLY A 56 2.96 7.15 14.96
N PRO A 57 3.58 8.22 15.47
CA PRO A 57 4.75 8.86 14.84
C PRO A 57 5.90 7.88 14.56
N LYS A 58 6.16 6.94 15.49
CA LYS A 58 7.18 5.90 15.31
C LYS A 58 6.85 4.94 14.17
N THR A 59 5.58 4.56 14.01
CA THR A 59 5.13 3.72 12.89
C THR A 59 5.26 4.45 11.56
N HIS A 60 4.95 5.75 11.52
CA HIS A 60 5.19 6.58 10.33
C HIS A 60 6.67 6.68 9.98
N PHE A 61 7.53 6.79 10.99
CA PHE A 61 8.98 6.81 10.79
C PHE A 61 9.49 5.46 10.25
N ALA A 62 9.08 4.35 10.85
CA ALA A 62 9.44 3.01 10.39
C ALA A 62 8.93 2.72 8.97
N GLN A 63 7.76 3.26 8.60
CA GLN A 63 7.26 3.22 7.22
C GLN A 63 8.22 3.95 6.26
N ARG A 64 8.64 5.18 6.60
CA ARG A 64 9.58 5.95 5.77
C ARG A 64 10.94 5.26 5.66
N LEU A 65 11.42 4.64 6.75
CA LEU A 65 12.63 3.82 6.73
C LEU A 65 12.49 2.64 5.75
N TYR A 66 11.37 1.92 5.83
CA TYR A 66 11.06 0.80 4.95
C TYR A 66 10.94 1.19 3.47
N GLU A 67 10.43 2.39 3.19
CA GLU A 67 10.35 2.97 1.85
C GLU A 67 11.68 3.58 1.35
N HIS A 68 12.74 3.53 2.18
CA HIS A 68 14.04 4.15 1.92
C HIS A 68 14.00 5.67 1.69
N ASP A 69 13.01 6.37 2.27
CA ASP A 69 12.88 7.83 2.18
C ASP A 69 13.78 8.54 3.22
N TRP A 70 15.08 8.56 2.93
CA TRP A 70 16.10 9.08 3.84
C TRP A 70 16.03 10.59 4.09
N GLU A 71 15.46 11.37 3.16
CA GLU A 71 15.21 12.80 3.38
C GLU A 71 14.10 13.02 4.41
N ALA A 72 13.02 12.24 4.32
CA ALA A 72 11.92 12.32 5.26
C ALA A 72 12.30 11.82 6.67
N VAL A 73 13.26 10.89 6.76
CA VAL A 73 13.88 10.43 8.01
C VAL A 73 14.72 11.54 8.66
N LYS A 74 15.59 12.20 7.87
CA LYS A 74 16.43 13.31 8.34
C LYS A 74 15.60 14.48 8.88
N ARG A 75 14.54 14.84 8.16
CA ARG A 75 13.63 15.93 8.56
C ARG A 75 12.93 15.64 9.88
N TRP A 76 12.39 14.43 10.04
CA TRP A 76 11.72 14.04 11.29
C TRP A 76 12.67 14.10 12.50
N LYS A 77 13.92 13.65 12.34
CA LYS A 77 14.93 13.72 13.41
C LYS A 77 15.21 15.16 13.85
N ALA A 78 15.29 16.09 12.90
CA ALA A 78 15.51 17.50 13.17
C ALA A 78 14.31 18.21 13.83
N GLU A 79 13.09 17.66 13.73
CA GLU A 79 11.89 18.20 14.38
C GLU A 79 11.75 17.75 15.85
N GLN A 80 12.58 16.79 16.30
CA GLN A 80 12.57 16.23 17.66
C GLN A 80 13.73 16.75 18.54
N GLU A 81 14.69 17.48 17.96
CA GLU A 81 15.79 18.19 18.65
C GLU A 81 15.40 19.64 18.95
#